data_AF-A0A199AVX7-F1
#
_entry.id   AF-A0A199AVX7-F1
#
_cell.length_a   1.000
_cell.length_b   1.000
_cell.length_c   1.000
_cell.angle_alpha   90.00
_cell.angle_beta   90.00
_cell.angle_gamma   90.00
#
_symmetry.space_group_name_H-M   'P 1'
#
loop_
_entity.id
_entity.type
_entity.pdbx_description
1 polymer ?
#
loop_
_entity_poly.entity_id
_entity_poly.type
_entity_poly.pdbx_seq_one_letter_code
_entity_poly.pdbx_strand_id
1 'polypeptide(L)'
;MYEGPVQNLIDEFGKLPGIGPKSAQRLAFHLLQAEPDSVERLRSALQAVVEGVTYCEDCGTVAAAERCRICSDPRRDPTLICVVEEPKDIEAIERTREFRGLYHVLGGALDPINGIGPNELRIAGLMRRVGGEAEGEEIAEIIIATDPNTTGEATSTYLARLLRPFPDLVVSRLASGLPMGADLEFADELTLGSALSGRRILSGGPAQAPRSGGVLRPEQIDPAQPAVPAPNSAPAQDTPPAPDAWAPAPADPAPSPEIGYPGAESEPEQPRGVSVPHRP
;
A
#
# COMPACT_ATOMS: atom_id res chain seq x y z
N MET A 1 -17.86 -36.03 -16.96
CA MET A 1 -16.88 -37.13 -16.81
C MET A 1 -16.99 -37.75 -15.43
N TYR A 2 -17.27 -36.95 -14.40
CA TYR A 2 -17.73 -37.44 -13.10
C TYR A 2 -19.24 -37.27 -12.99
N GLU A 3 -19.88 -38.04 -12.11
CA GLU A 3 -21.32 -37.96 -11.84
C GLU A 3 -21.55 -37.80 -10.33
N GLY A 4 -22.67 -37.20 -9.97
CA GLY A 4 -23.09 -37.07 -8.57
C GLY A 4 -22.22 -36.10 -7.76
N PRO A 5 -22.00 -36.37 -6.45
CA PRO A 5 -21.42 -35.40 -5.51
C PRO A 5 -20.04 -34.85 -5.91
N VAL A 6 -19.23 -35.66 -6.61
CA VAL A 6 -17.88 -35.27 -7.03
C VAL A 6 -17.93 -34.20 -8.12
N GLN A 7 -18.81 -34.34 -9.11
CA GLN A 7 -18.93 -33.34 -10.18
C GLN A 7 -19.43 -32.01 -9.62
N ASN A 8 -20.41 -32.04 -8.70
CA ASN A 8 -20.91 -30.84 -8.03
C ASN A 8 -19.79 -30.08 -7.30
N LEU A 9 -18.92 -30.80 -6.57
CA LEU A 9 -17.80 -30.19 -5.85
C LEU A 9 -16.78 -29.55 -6.80
N ILE A 10 -16.51 -30.19 -7.94
CA ILE A 10 -15.64 -29.63 -8.99
C ILE A 10 -16.23 -28.35 -9.57
N ASP A 11 -17.53 -28.36 -9.84
CA ASP A 11 -18.22 -27.21 -10.44
C ASP A 11 -18.26 -26.02 -9.47
N GLU A 12 -18.51 -26.25 -8.18
CA GLU A 12 -18.48 -25.19 -7.16
C GLU A 12 -17.07 -24.62 -6.96
N PHE A 13 -16.03 -25.47 -6.88
CA PHE A 13 -14.65 -24.98 -6.79
C PHE A 13 -14.20 -24.22 -8.05
N GLY A 14 -14.71 -24.61 -9.23
CA GLY A 14 -14.39 -23.94 -10.48
C GLY A 14 -14.95 -22.52 -10.60
N LYS A 15 -15.92 -22.13 -9.77
CA LYS A 15 -16.46 -20.75 -9.72
C LYS A 15 -15.57 -19.79 -8.93
N LEU A 16 -14.65 -20.31 -8.12
CA LEU A 16 -13.79 -19.48 -7.28
C LEU A 16 -12.71 -18.78 -8.11
N PRO A 17 -12.42 -17.49 -7.84
CA PRO A 17 -11.39 -16.76 -8.57
C PRO A 17 -10.02 -17.44 -8.41
N GLY A 18 -9.31 -17.63 -9.52
CA GLY A 18 -7.99 -18.26 -9.55
C GLY A 18 -8.00 -19.80 -9.56
N ILE A 19 -9.17 -20.45 -9.51
CA ILE A 19 -9.28 -21.92 -9.57
C ILE A 19 -9.82 -22.35 -10.93
N GLY A 20 -8.92 -22.87 -11.78
CA GLY A 20 -9.31 -23.48 -13.06
C GLY A 20 -9.84 -24.92 -12.91
N PRO A 21 -10.42 -25.51 -13.97
CA PRO A 21 -11.05 -26.83 -13.93
C PRO A 21 -10.14 -27.95 -13.40
N LYS A 22 -8.86 -27.93 -13.78
CA LYS A 22 -7.87 -28.91 -13.30
C LYS A 22 -7.59 -28.76 -11.80
N SER A 23 -7.49 -27.53 -11.31
CA SER A 23 -7.28 -27.25 -9.88
C SER A 23 -8.51 -27.63 -9.06
N ALA A 24 -9.71 -27.31 -9.56
CA ALA A 24 -10.98 -27.70 -8.94
C ALA A 24 -11.10 -29.22 -8.81
N GLN A 25 -10.80 -29.96 -9.88
CA GLN A 25 -10.73 -31.42 -9.85
C GLN A 25 -9.73 -31.92 -8.79
N ARG A 26 -8.52 -31.37 -8.76
CA ARG A 26 -7.50 -31.76 -7.77
C ARG A 26 -7.96 -31.54 -6.33
N LEU A 27 -8.64 -30.42 -6.05
CA LEU A 27 -9.18 -30.12 -4.73
C LEU A 27 -10.32 -31.09 -4.35
N ALA A 28 -11.22 -31.38 -5.28
CA ALA A 28 -12.31 -32.32 -5.05
C ALA A 28 -11.80 -33.73 -4.70
N PHE A 29 -10.79 -34.23 -5.43
CA PHE A 29 -10.18 -35.53 -5.14
C PHE A 29 -9.34 -35.53 -3.87
N HIS A 30 -8.74 -34.40 -3.48
CA HIS A 30 -8.08 -34.27 -2.19
C HIS A 30 -9.07 -34.43 -1.03
N LEU A 31 -10.25 -33.79 -1.10
CA LEU A 31 -11.27 -33.91 -0.06
C LEU A 31 -11.90 -35.32 0.01
N LEU A 32 -11.99 -36.04 -1.11
CA LEU A 32 -12.41 -37.45 -1.12
C LEU A 32 -11.46 -38.38 -0.34
N GLN A 33 -10.18 -38.01 -0.25
CA GLN A 33 -9.15 -38.77 0.47
C GLN A 33 -8.91 -38.25 1.89
N ALA A 34 -9.50 -37.10 2.25
CA ALA A 34 -9.34 -36.49 3.55
C ALA A 34 -10.15 -37.23 4.63
N GLU A 35 -9.70 -37.13 5.88
CA GLU A 35 -10.46 -37.65 7.01
C GLU A 35 -11.80 -36.91 7.15
N PRO A 36 -12.89 -37.60 7.56
CA PRO A 36 -14.20 -36.99 7.71
C PRO A 36 -14.19 -35.71 8.56
N ASP A 37 -13.43 -35.69 9.65
CA ASP A 37 -13.29 -34.54 10.55
C ASP A 37 -12.69 -33.31 9.84
N SER A 38 -11.79 -33.51 8.88
CA SER A 38 -11.19 -32.42 8.10
C SER A 38 -12.19 -31.80 7.14
N VAL A 39 -13.02 -32.63 6.50
CA VAL A 39 -14.11 -32.17 5.62
C VAL A 39 -15.18 -31.43 6.43
N GLU A 40 -15.50 -31.94 7.63
CA GLU A 40 -16.46 -31.30 8.52
C GLU A 40 -15.98 -29.93 9.02
N ARG A 41 -14.71 -29.79 9.41
CA ARG A 41 -14.13 -28.49 9.77
C ARG A 41 -14.21 -27.47 8.63
N LEU A 42 -13.96 -27.89 7.38
CA LEU A 42 -14.10 -27.03 6.21
C LEU A 42 -15.57 -26.60 6.01
N ARG A 43 -16.50 -27.56 6.12
CA ARG A 43 -17.95 -27.28 6.03
C ARG A 43 -18.38 -26.27 7.10
N SER A 44 -17.96 -26.44 8.35
CA SER A 44 -18.26 -25.51 9.44
C SER A 44 -17.65 -24.12 9.19
N ALA A 45 -16.44 -24.03 8.65
CA ALA A 45 -15.82 -22.74 8.32
C ALA A 45 -16.58 -21.99 7.22
N LEU A 46 -17.00 -22.69 6.16
CA LEU A 46 -17.84 -22.11 5.11
C LEU A 46 -19.19 -21.65 5.67
N GLN A 47 -19.81 -22.49 6.50
CA GLN A 47 -21.07 -22.18 7.15
C GLN A 47 -20.97 -20.93 8.05
N ALA A 48 -19.90 -20.80 8.83
CA ALA A 48 -19.67 -19.63 9.68
C ALA A 48 -19.56 -18.32 8.87
N VAL A 49 -18.95 -18.35 7.68
CA VAL A 49 -18.92 -17.18 6.78
C VAL A 49 -20.31 -16.81 6.29
N VAL A 50 -21.17 -17.80 6.00
CA VAL A 50 -22.56 -17.59 5.57
C VAL A 50 -23.44 -17.10 6.71
N GLU A 51 -23.27 -17.66 7.92
CA GLU A 51 -24.06 -17.31 9.11
C GLU A 51 -23.80 -15.88 9.59
N GLY A 52 -22.64 -15.32 9.26
CA GLY A 52 -22.40 -13.89 9.33
C GLY A 52 -20.97 -13.57 9.68
N VAL A 53 -20.27 -12.97 8.72
CA VAL A 53 -19.05 -12.24 9.00
C VAL A 53 -19.42 -10.94 9.72
N THR A 54 -18.99 -10.79 10.97
CA THR A 54 -19.17 -9.54 11.70
C THR A 54 -18.13 -8.50 11.26
N TYR A 55 -18.54 -7.24 11.23
CA TYR A 55 -17.68 -6.11 10.90
C TYR A 55 -17.47 -5.24 12.11
N CYS A 56 -16.27 -4.69 12.24
CA CYS A 56 -15.96 -3.74 13.29
C CYS A 56 -16.81 -2.48 13.14
N GLU A 57 -17.46 -2.07 14.23
CA GLU A 57 -18.31 -0.87 14.24
C GLU A 57 -17.54 0.43 13.99
N ASP A 58 -16.26 0.46 14.40
CA ASP A 58 -15.40 1.64 14.25
C ASP A 58 -14.82 1.77 12.84
N CYS A 59 -14.20 0.71 12.33
CA CYS A 59 -13.36 0.78 11.12
C CYS A 59 -13.90 -0.02 9.94
N GLY A 60 -14.95 -0.83 10.12
CA GLY A 60 -15.55 -1.61 9.04
C GLY A 60 -14.73 -2.81 8.56
N THR A 61 -13.58 -3.14 9.18
CA THR A 61 -12.86 -4.39 8.85
C THR A 61 -13.61 -5.62 9.36
N VAL A 62 -13.29 -6.79 8.82
CA VAL A 62 -13.76 -8.08 9.35
C VAL A 62 -13.28 -8.26 10.80
N ALA A 63 -14.21 -8.57 11.70
CA ALA A 63 -13.94 -8.74 13.12
C ALA A 63 -14.60 -10.03 13.63
N ALA A 64 -14.09 -10.57 14.74
CA ALA A 64 -14.71 -11.71 15.45
C ALA A 64 -15.61 -11.26 16.62
N ALA A 65 -15.66 -9.96 16.88
CA ALA A 65 -16.43 -9.28 17.93
C ALA A 65 -16.81 -7.88 17.43
N GLU A 66 -17.49 -7.07 18.25
CA GLU A 66 -17.91 -5.70 17.92
C GLU A 66 -16.74 -4.79 17.49
N ARG A 67 -15.57 -4.95 18.13
CA ARG A 67 -14.33 -4.23 17.80
C ARG A 67 -13.28 -5.21 17.28
N CYS A 68 -12.58 -4.83 16.20
CA CYS A 68 -11.48 -5.64 15.69
C CYS A 68 -10.23 -5.54 16.57
N ARG A 69 -9.31 -6.49 16.40
CA ARG A 69 -8.02 -6.54 17.11
C ARG A 69 -7.15 -5.29 16.95
N ILE A 70 -7.37 -4.50 15.90
CA ILE A 70 -6.59 -3.29 15.63
C ILE A 70 -7.17 -2.11 16.42
N CYS A 71 -8.49 -1.91 16.38
CA CYS A 71 -9.15 -0.86 17.14
C CYS A 71 -9.07 -1.07 18.66
N SER A 72 -8.99 -2.31 19.12
CA SER A 72 -8.87 -2.63 20.54
C SER A 72 -7.44 -2.64 21.08
N ASP A 73 -6.41 -2.47 20.23
CA ASP A 73 -5.01 -2.50 20.66
C ASP A 73 -4.56 -1.13 21.21
N PRO A 74 -4.29 -0.99 22.52
CA PRO A 74 -3.94 0.29 23.13
C PRO A 74 -2.55 0.80 22.75
N ARG A 75 -1.75 0.00 22.03
CA ARG A 75 -0.42 0.40 21.54
C ARG A 75 -0.50 1.17 20.21
N ARG A 76 -1.70 1.25 19.62
CA ARG A 76 -1.96 1.97 18.36
C ARG A 76 -2.18 3.44 18.67
N ASP A 77 -1.79 4.28 17.74
CA ASP A 77 -2.06 5.71 17.81
C ASP A 77 -3.50 5.99 17.31
N PRO A 78 -4.43 6.43 18.17
CA PRO A 78 -5.81 6.72 17.77
C PRO A 78 -5.93 8.02 16.95
N THR A 79 -4.92 8.88 16.95
CA THR A 79 -4.92 10.17 16.24
C THR A 79 -4.61 10.04 14.75
N LEU A 80 -4.17 8.84 14.31
CA LEU A 80 -3.81 8.53 12.94
C LEU A 80 -4.80 7.53 12.34
N ILE A 81 -5.41 7.86 11.21
CA ILE A 81 -6.31 6.96 10.48
C ILE A 81 -5.82 6.74 9.05
N CYS A 82 -5.61 5.48 8.68
CA CYS A 82 -5.35 5.07 7.29
C CYS A 82 -6.64 4.56 6.65
N VAL A 83 -7.13 5.28 5.64
CA VAL A 83 -8.36 4.96 4.90
C VAL A 83 -8.02 4.05 3.73
N VAL A 84 -8.61 2.86 3.68
CA VAL A 84 -8.40 1.85 2.63
C VAL A 84 -9.72 1.46 1.95
N GLU A 85 -9.64 0.88 0.77
CA GLU A 85 -10.83 0.44 0.01
C GLU A 85 -11.42 -0.84 0.61
N GLU A 86 -10.59 -1.86 0.83
CA GLU A 86 -11.01 -3.19 1.27
C GLU A 86 -10.23 -3.70 2.50
N PRO A 87 -10.76 -4.68 3.26
CA PRO A 87 -10.06 -5.25 4.42
C PRO A 87 -8.70 -5.90 4.08
N LYS A 88 -8.53 -6.41 2.85
CA LYS A 88 -7.28 -7.02 2.39
C LYS A 88 -6.12 -6.03 2.32
N ASP A 89 -6.42 -4.75 2.11
CA ASP A 89 -5.40 -3.69 1.98
C ASP A 89 -4.74 -3.39 3.33
N ILE A 90 -5.49 -3.59 4.43
CA ILE A 90 -4.95 -3.53 5.80
C ILE A 90 -3.81 -4.55 5.95
N GLU A 91 -3.99 -5.78 5.46
CA GLU A 91 -2.94 -6.80 5.55
C GLU A 91 -1.70 -6.42 4.75
N ALA A 92 -1.87 -5.75 3.60
CA ALA A 92 -0.74 -5.25 2.82
C ALA A 92 0.07 -4.20 3.60
N ILE A 93 -0.61 -3.26 4.26
CA ILE A 93 0.05 -2.20 5.05
C ILE A 93 0.65 -2.78 6.34
N GLU A 94 -0.07 -3.65 7.07
CA GLU A 94 0.42 -4.26 8.31
C GLU A 94 1.69 -5.09 8.11
N ARG A 95 1.85 -5.74 6.95
CA ARG A 95 3.07 -6.49 6.61
C ARG A 95 4.32 -5.62 6.55
N THR A 96 4.17 -4.31 6.29
CA THR A 96 5.29 -3.37 6.30
C THR A 96 5.81 -3.11 7.72
N ARG A 97 4.94 -3.21 8.74
CA ARG A 97 5.20 -2.83 10.14
C ARG A 97 5.57 -1.36 10.36
N GLU A 98 5.38 -0.51 9.35
CA GLU A 98 5.72 0.92 9.41
C GLU A 98 4.56 1.76 9.97
N PHE A 99 3.31 1.32 9.79
CA PHE A 99 2.14 2.05 10.26
C PHE A 99 1.65 1.54 11.62
N ARG A 100 1.41 2.47 12.55
CA ARG A 100 0.93 2.18 13.93
C ARG A 100 -0.38 2.86 14.28
N GLY A 101 -1.04 3.51 13.33
CA GLY A 101 -2.35 4.11 13.54
C GLY A 101 -3.49 3.10 13.41
N LEU A 102 -4.71 3.62 13.34
CA LEU A 102 -5.94 2.89 13.09
C LEU A 102 -6.28 2.87 11.59
N TYR A 103 -7.20 2.00 11.19
CA TYR A 103 -7.68 1.95 9.80
C TYR A 103 -9.14 2.40 9.69
N HIS A 104 -9.57 2.66 8.46
CA HIS A 104 -10.97 2.80 8.10
C HIS A 104 -11.21 2.17 6.72
N VAL A 105 -12.10 1.19 6.64
CA VAL A 105 -12.43 0.47 5.41
C VAL A 105 -13.68 1.07 4.77
N LEU A 106 -13.52 1.58 3.56
CA LEU A 106 -14.62 2.18 2.79
C LEU A 106 -15.61 1.15 2.28
N GLY A 107 -15.15 -0.08 1.99
CA GLY A 107 -15.96 -1.12 1.36
C GLY A 107 -15.97 -1.02 -0.16
N GLY A 108 -14.91 -0.46 -0.76
CA GLY A 108 -14.76 -0.22 -2.19
C GLY A 108 -14.33 1.21 -2.51
N ALA A 109 -14.48 1.59 -3.78
CA ALA A 109 -14.20 2.91 -4.32
C ALA A 109 -15.42 3.47 -5.05
N LEU A 110 -15.42 4.79 -5.28
CA LEU A 110 -16.43 5.46 -6.10
C LEU A 110 -16.33 4.95 -7.54
N ASP A 111 -17.45 4.45 -8.05
CA ASP A 111 -17.56 3.92 -9.40
C ASP A 111 -18.91 4.31 -10.03
N PRO A 112 -18.97 5.47 -10.70
CA PRO A 112 -20.18 5.93 -11.37
C PRO A 112 -20.69 4.99 -12.47
N ILE A 113 -19.80 4.19 -13.08
CA ILE A 113 -20.16 3.27 -14.17
C ILE A 113 -20.98 2.10 -13.60
N ASN A 114 -20.56 1.59 -12.44
CA ASN A 114 -21.26 0.52 -11.74
C ASN A 114 -22.31 1.03 -10.73
N GLY A 115 -22.56 2.35 -10.70
CA GLY A 115 -23.56 2.97 -9.82
C GLY A 115 -23.17 3.00 -8.35
N ILE A 116 -21.89 2.87 -8.02
CA ILE A 116 -21.37 2.95 -6.64
C ILE A 116 -21.04 4.41 -6.33
N GLY A 117 -21.88 5.04 -5.51
CA GLY A 117 -21.70 6.40 -5.03
C GLY A 117 -21.17 6.46 -3.59
N PRO A 118 -21.15 7.67 -3.00
CA PRO A 118 -20.65 7.87 -1.63
C PRO A 118 -21.49 7.19 -0.54
N ASN A 119 -22.79 6.96 -0.79
CA ASN A 119 -23.71 6.39 0.19
C ASN A 119 -23.59 4.86 0.28
N GLU A 120 -23.09 4.24 -0.78
CA GLU A 120 -22.79 2.81 -0.87
C GLU A 120 -21.46 2.49 -0.15
N LEU A 121 -20.64 3.51 0.14
CA LEU A 121 -19.38 3.39 0.86
C LEU A 121 -19.53 3.83 2.32
N ARG A 122 -18.63 3.37 3.18
CA ARG A 122 -18.60 3.71 4.61
C ARG A 122 -17.99 5.08 4.90
N ILE A 123 -18.25 6.07 4.06
CA ILE A 123 -17.73 7.43 4.21
C ILE A 123 -18.38 8.13 5.40
N ALA A 124 -19.68 7.95 5.63
CA ALA A 124 -20.37 8.51 6.79
C ALA A 124 -19.75 8.06 8.12
N GLY A 125 -19.31 6.80 8.21
CA GLY A 125 -18.60 6.27 9.39
C GLY A 125 -17.27 6.98 9.62
N LEU A 126 -16.52 7.28 8.56
CA LEU A 126 -15.28 8.05 8.65
C LEU A 126 -15.57 9.46 9.19
N MET A 127 -16.60 10.14 8.65
CA MET A 127 -16.95 11.50 9.06
C MET A 127 -17.36 11.58 10.53
N ARG A 128 -18.06 10.58 11.08
CA ARG A 128 -18.38 10.52 12.52
C ARG A 128 -17.13 10.43 13.39
N ARG A 129 -16.13 9.65 12.95
CA ARG A 129 -14.84 9.56 13.66
C ARG A 129 -14.11 10.90 13.64
N VAL A 130 -14.03 11.54 12.47
CA VAL A 130 -13.39 12.87 12.31
C VAL A 130 -14.11 13.96 13.09
N GLY A 131 -15.44 13.93 13.14
CA GLY A 131 -16.25 14.90 13.87
C GLY A 131 -16.20 14.79 15.40
N GLY A 132 -15.39 13.87 15.96
CA GLY A 132 -15.25 13.71 17.41
C GLY A 132 -16.45 13.05 18.10
N GLU A 133 -17.36 12.41 17.34
CA GLU A 133 -18.46 11.64 17.92
C GLU A 133 -17.99 10.32 18.57
N ALA A 134 -16.77 9.87 18.23
CA ALA A 134 -16.13 8.77 18.90
C ALA A 134 -15.45 9.29 20.18
N GLU A 135 -15.76 8.71 21.33
CA GLU A 135 -15.09 8.99 22.61
C GLU A 135 -13.57 8.78 22.46
N GLY A 136 -12.82 9.86 22.23
CA GLY A 136 -11.40 9.76 21.87
C GLY A 136 -10.71 11.11 21.63
N GLU A 137 -9.41 11.02 21.37
CA GLU A 137 -8.55 12.13 20.99
C GLU A 137 -8.90 12.63 19.58
N GLU A 138 -8.68 13.92 19.34
CA GLU A 138 -8.89 14.52 18.02
C GLU A 138 -7.94 13.90 16.99
N ILE A 139 -8.47 13.56 15.81
CA ILE A 139 -7.68 12.93 14.75
C ILE A 139 -6.76 13.99 14.15
N ALA A 140 -5.46 13.74 14.26
CA ALA A 140 -4.41 14.62 13.74
C ALA A 140 -4.17 14.41 12.24
N GLU A 141 -4.24 13.16 11.77
CA GLU A 141 -3.96 12.83 10.37
C GLU A 141 -4.87 11.74 9.80
N ILE A 142 -5.32 11.96 8.57
CA ILE A 142 -5.92 10.94 7.71
C ILE A 142 -5.00 10.69 6.52
N ILE A 143 -4.54 9.44 6.41
CA ILE A 143 -3.77 8.93 5.28
C ILE A 143 -4.73 8.24 4.32
N ILE A 144 -4.90 8.77 3.12
CA ILE A 144 -5.70 8.13 2.06
C ILE A 144 -4.83 7.10 1.34
N ALA A 145 -5.18 5.83 1.54
CA ALA A 145 -4.54 4.64 0.96
C ALA A 145 -5.50 3.90 0.01
N THR A 146 -6.16 4.65 -0.86
CA THR A 146 -6.92 4.09 -2.00
C THR A 146 -5.98 3.69 -3.13
N ASP A 147 -6.43 2.77 -3.98
CA ASP A 147 -5.63 2.25 -5.08
C ASP A 147 -5.23 3.37 -6.06
N PRO A 148 -4.02 3.32 -6.66
CA PRO A 148 -3.57 4.30 -7.63
C PRO A 148 -4.19 4.05 -9.03
N ASN A 149 -5.50 3.80 -9.08
CA ASN A 149 -6.28 3.61 -10.29
C ASN A 149 -7.34 4.72 -10.42
N THR A 150 -8.06 4.80 -11.54
CA THR A 150 -9.02 5.89 -11.81
C THR A 150 -10.09 6.05 -10.72
N THR A 151 -10.64 4.94 -10.20
CA THR A 151 -11.69 4.96 -9.18
C THR A 151 -11.12 5.34 -7.80
N GLY A 152 -9.94 4.84 -7.46
CA GLY A 152 -9.23 5.18 -6.23
C GLY A 152 -8.75 6.64 -6.21
N GLU A 153 -8.31 7.18 -7.34
CA GLU A 153 -7.99 8.61 -7.54
C GLU A 153 -9.20 9.52 -7.36
N ALA A 154 -10.34 9.13 -7.96
CA ALA A 154 -11.59 9.84 -7.80
C ALA A 154 -12.05 9.83 -6.33
N THR A 155 -11.95 8.67 -5.67
CA THR A 155 -12.31 8.49 -4.25
C THR A 155 -11.42 9.32 -3.35
N SER A 156 -10.10 9.31 -3.56
CA SER A 156 -9.16 10.12 -2.79
C SER A 156 -9.43 11.61 -2.95
N THR A 157 -9.64 12.07 -4.18
CA THR A 157 -9.96 13.48 -4.45
C THR A 157 -11.28 13.89 -3.80
N TYR A 158 -12.27 13.00 -3.80
CA TYR A 158 -13.55 13.22 -3.14
C TYR A 158 -13.37 13.34 -1.61
N LEU A 159 -12.68 12.38 -0.99
CA LEU A 159 -12.40 12.39 0.45
C LEU A 159 -11.61 13.65 0.86
N ALA A 160 -10.58 14.02 0.11
CA ALA A 160 -9.79 15.21 0.38
C ALA A 160 -10.65 16.49 0.34
N ARG A 161 -11.64 16.58 -0.58
CA ARG A 161 -12.59 17.70 -0.61
C ARG A 161 -13.55 17.67 0.57
N LEU A 162 -14.01 16.49 0.98
CA LEU A 162 -14.93 16.31 2.09
C LEU A 162 -14.29 16.65 3.45
N LEU A 163 -12.98 16.40 3.58
CA LEU A 163 -12.21 16.62 4.80
C LEU A 163 -11.62 18.05 4.91
N ARG A 164 -11.63 18.84 3.84
CA ARG A 164 -11.17 20.25 3.83
C ARG A 164 -11.77 21.15 4.94
N PRO A 165 -13.03 21.00 5.36
CA PRO A 165 -13.60 21.85 6.41
C PRO A 165 -12.98 21.69 7.80
N PHE A 166 -12.14 20.66 8.03
CA PHE A 166 -11.46 20.43 9.30
C PHE A 166 -10.07 21.08 9.25
N PRO A 167 -9.88 22.26 9.88
CA PRO A 167 -8.68 23.09 9.66
C PRO A 167 -7.40 22.49 10.26
N ASP A 168 -7.53 21.77 11.38
CA ASP A 168 -6.40 21.19 12.12
C ASP A 168 -6.08 19.75 11.69
N LEU A 169 -6.88 19.19 10.78
CA LEU A 169 -6.72 17.84 10.26
C LEU A 169 -5.73 17.81 9.10
N VAL A 170 -4.66 17.04 9.24
CA VAL A 170 -3.75 16.73 8.14
C VAL A 170 -4.39 15.66 7.26
N VAL A 171 -4.47 15.90 5.96
CA VAL A 171 -4.89 14.89 4.99
C VAL A 171 -3.73 14.61 4.06
N SER A 172 -3.20 13.40 4.14
CA SER A 172 -2.11 12.92 3.31
C SER A 172 -2.58 11.79 2.38
N ARG A 173 -1.74 11.46 1.40
CA ARG A 173 -1.96 10.36 0.48
C ARG A 173 -0.71 9.52 0.39
N LEU A 174 -0.86 8.22 0.22
CA LEU A 174 0.27 7.36 -0.12
C LEU A 174 1.02 7.91 -1.34
N ALA A 175 2.34 7.81 -1.31
CA ALA A 175 3.17 8.28 -2.40
C ALA A 175 2.93 7.42 -3.65
N SER A 176 2.80 8.07 -4.81
CA SER A 176 2.77 7.41 -6.11
C SER A 176 4.15 7.46 -6.75
N GLY A 177 4.66 6.32 -7.23
CA GLY A 177 5.96 6.28 -7.87
C GLY A 177 6.46 4.87 -8.17
N LEU A 178 7.77 4.77 -8.41
CA LEU A 178 8.42 3.54 -8.82
C LEU A 178 8.61 2.58 -7.64
N PRO A 179 8.41 1.27 -7.85
CA PRO A 179 8.71 0.28 -6.82
C PRO A 179 10.23 0.17 -6.61
N MET A 180 10.62 -0.18 -5.39
CA MET A 180 12.03 -0.43 -5.06
C MET A 180 12.59 -1.59 -5.91
N GLY A 181 13.75 -1.38 -6.53
CA GLY A 181 14.40 -2.38 -7.38
C GLY A 181 13.86 -2.47 -8.80
N ALA A 182 12.99 -1.56 -9.23
CA ALA A 182 12.59 -1.45 -10.63
C ALA A 182 13.61 -0.68 -11.47
N ASP A 183 13.90 -1.17 -12.68
CA ASP A 183 14.64 -0.41 -13.68
C ASP A 183 13.70 0.56 -14.40
N LEU A 184 14.19 1.80 -14.61
CA LEU A 184 13.42 2.87 -15.24
C LEU A 184 12.91 2.52 -16.63
N GLU A 185 13.65 1.69 -17.39
CA GLU A 185 13.29 1.29 -18.75
C GLU A 185 12.03 0.41 -18.82
N PHE A 186 11.66 -0.25 -17.72
CA PHE A 186 10.49 -1.13 -17.65
C PHE A 186 9.30 -0.48 -16.94
N ALA A 187 9.44 0.77 -16.49
CA ALA A 187 8.35 1.51 -15.86
C ALA A 187 7.43 2.12 -16.91
N ASP A 188 6.12 2.07 -16.67
CA ASP A 188 5.14 2.72 -17.53
C ASP A 188 5.19 4.25 -17.41
N GLU A 189 4.71 4.93 -18.45
CA GLU A 189 4.77 6.40 -18.57
C GLU A 189 3.98 7.12 -17.46
N LEU A 190 2.89 6.53 -16.97
CA LEU A 190 2.06 7.13 -15.91
C LEU A 190 2.77 7.05 -14.56
N THR A 191 3.38 5.90 -14.25
CA THR A 191 4.20 5.72 -13.04
C THR A 191 5.42 6.62 -13.05
N LEU A 192 6.14 6.71 -14.19
CA LEU A 192 7.28 7.62 -14.35
C LEU A 192 6.86 9.08 -14.20
N GLY A 193 5.75 9.49 -14.83
CA GLY A 193 5.20 10.84 -14.71
C GLY A 193 4.83 11.19 -13.27
N SER A 194 4.23 10.24 -12.55
CA SER A 194 3.89 10.39 -11.13
C SER A 194 5.13 10.52 -10.25
N ALA A 195 6.13 9.65 -10.47
CA ALA A 195 7.40 9.69 -9.74
C ALA A 195 8.17 11.00 -9.97
N LEU A 196 8.19 11.50 -11.21
CA LEU A 196 8.82 12.79 -11.55
C LEU A 196 8.09 13.97 -10.91
N SER A 197 6.76 13.94 -10.89
CA SER A 197 5.93 14.99 -10.28
C SER A 197 6.08 15.00 -8.75
N GLY A 198 6.13 13.82 -8.13
CA GLY A 198 6.30 13.62 -6.69
C GLY A 198 7.76 13.57 -6.20
N ARG A 199 8.73 13.97 -7.03
CA ARG A 199 10.16 13.86 -6.68
C ARG A 199 10.50 14.62 -5.39
N ARG A 200 11.35 14.02 -4.56
CA ARG A 200 11.84 14.62 -3.32
C ARG A 200 13.17 15.34 -3.56
N ILE A 201 13.31 16.54 -3.01
CA ILE A 201 14.55 17.31 -3.09
C ILE A 201 15.54 16.79 -2.04
N LEU A 202 16.74 16.38 -2.48
CA LEU A 202 17.80 15.87 -1.59
C LEU A 202 18.83 16.93 -1.20
N SER A 203 19.07 17.95 -2.03
CA SER A 203 19.93 19.11 -1.71
C SER A 203 19.65 20.32 -2.63
N GLY A 204 19.64 21.54 -2.07
CA GLY A 204 19.70 22.84 -2.79
C GLY A 204 18.38 23.55 -3.16
N GLY A 205 18.36 24.89 -2.98
CA GLY A 205 17.53 25.94 -3.63
C GLY A 205 15.98 25.87 -3.54
N PRO A 206 15.24 27.00 -3.61
CA PRO A 206 13.77 26.94 -3.66
C PRO A 206 13.35 26.12 -4.88
N ALA A 207 12.64 25.01 -4.63
CA ALA A 207 12.16 24.12 -5.67
C ALA A 207 11.40 24.94 -6.73
N GLN A 208 11.88 24.91 -7.97
CA GLN A 208 11.14 25.53 -9.06
C GLN A 208 9.85 24.73 -9.22
N ALA A 209 8.71 25.33 -8.84
CA ALA A 209 7.41 24.71 -8.93
C ALA A 209 7.24 24.10 -10.33
N PRO A 210 6.62 22.91 -10.46
CA PRO A 210 6.38 22.32 -11.77
C PRO A 210 5.65 23.38 -12.60
N ARG A 211 6.30 23.84 -13.67
CA ARG A 211 5.60 24.65 -14.67
C ARG A 211 4.58 23.71 -15.23
N SER A 212 3.31 23.91 -14.86
CA SER A 212 2.20 23.24 -15.51
C SER A 212 2.46 23.34 -17.00
N GLY A 213 2.79 22.22 -17.63
CA GLY A 213 2.91 22.12 -19.07
C GLY A 213 1.53 22.45 -19.61
N GLY A 214 1.30 23.74 -19.86
CA GLY A 214 0.09 24.20 -20.51
C GLY A 214 0.09 23.53 -21.86
N VAL A 215 -0.85 22.63 -22.07
CA VAL A 215 -1.38 22.41 -23.41
C VAL A 215 -1.79 23.80 -23.88
N LEU A 216 -1.00 24.40 -24.76
CA LEU A 216 -1.30 25.71 -25.35
C LEU A 216 -2.73 25.62 -25.87
N ARG A 217 -3.63 26.44 -25.31
CA ARG A 217 -4.96 26.59 -25.89
C ARG A 217 -4.75 27.20 -27.29
N PRO A 218 -5.50 26.76 -28.32
CA PRO A 218 -5.35 27.27 -29.68
C PRO A 218 -5.44 28.81 -29.77
N GLU A 219 -6.10 29.44 -28.81
CA GLU A 219 -6.28 30.90 -28.70
C GLU A 219 -5.00 31.67 -28.29
N GLN A 220 -3.93 30.97 -27.88
CA GLN A 220 -2.65 31.58 -27.46
C GLN A 220 -1.55 31.48 -28.52
N ILE A 221 -1.87 31.01 -29.73
CA ILE A 221 -0.96 31.05 -30.88
C ILE A 221 -1.13 32.42 -31.54
N ASP A 222 -0.20 33.33 -31.25
CA ASP A 222 -0.09 34.60 -31.94
C ASP A 222 0.56 34.37 -33.31
N PRO A 223 -0.15 34.56 -34.46
CA PRO A 223 0.38 34.24 -35.79
C PRO A 223 1.53 35.18 -36.23
N ALA A 224 1.90 36.17 -35.42
CA ALA A 224 2.89 37.18 -35.78
C ALA A 224 4.29 37.00 -35.14
N GLN A 225 4.55 35.93 -34.36
CA GLN A 225 5.90 35.70 -33.83
C GLN A 225 6.79 34.94 -34.83
N PRO A 226 7.95 35.48 -35.22
CA PRO A 226 8.88 34.76 -36.08
C PRO A 226 9.49 33.58 -35.33
N ALA A 227 9.59 32.44 -36.01
CA ALA A 227 10.24 31.23 -35.50
C ALA A 227 11.68 31.54 -35.07
N VAL A 228 12.04 31.12 -33.85
CA VAL A 228 13.42 31.16 -33.36
C VAL A 228 14.26 30.21 -34.23
N PRO A 229 15.36 30.65 -34.86
CA PRO A 229 16.17 29.77 -35.67
C PRO A 229 16.90 28.74 -34.80
N ALA A 230 16.90 27.49 -35.25
CA ALA A 230 17.67 26.40 -34.66
C ALA A 230 19.18 26.75 -34.64
N PRO A 231 19.93 26.36 -33.59
CA PRO A 231 21.37 26.59 -33.57
C PRO A 231 22.04 25.78 -34.69
N ASN A 232 22.68 26.49 -35.62
CA ASN A 232 23.45 25.91 -36.71
C ASN A 232 24.69 25.19 -36.16
N SER A 233 24.84 23.92 -36.57
CA SER A 233 26.03 23.11 -36.44
C SER A 233 27.19 23.74 -37.22
N ALA A 234 28.26 24.15 -36.53
CA ALA A 234 29.52 24.53 -37.17
C ALA A 234 30.44 23.30 -37.36
N PRO A 235 31.25 23.24 -38.43
CA PRO A 235 32.02 22.05 -38.79
C PRO A 235 33.34 21.93 -38.01
N ALA A 236 33.81 20.68 -37.88
CA ALA A 236 35.07 20.29 -37.25
C ALA A 236 36.30 20.97 -37.88
N GLN A 237 37.18 21.53 -37.04
CA GLN A 237 38.56 21.89 -37.41
C GLN A 237 39.53 21.58 -36.26
N ASP A 238 40.43 20.65 -36.55
CA ASP A 238 41.81 20.44 -36.09
C ASP A 238 42.21 20.77 -34.64
N THR A 239 42.34 19.69 -33.86
CA THR A 239 43.04 19.61 -32.57
C THR A 239 44.56 19.50 -32.80
N PRO A 240 45.41 20.36 -32.20
CA PRO A 240 46.85 20.09 -32.10
C PRO A 240 47.15 19.07 -30.97
N PRO A 241 48.20 18.24 -31.09
CA PRO A 241 48.42 17.11 -30.18
C PRO A 241 48.87 17.55 -28.79
N ALA A 242 48.46 16.77 -27.78
CA ALA A 242 48.83 16.95 -26.38
C ALA A 242 50.33 16.69 -26.13
N PRO A 243 50.98 17.40 -25.20
CA PRO A 243 52.26 16.97 -24.67
C PRO A 243 52.09 15.90 -23.58
N ASP A 244 52.83 14.80 -23.75
CA ASP A 244 53.12 13.77 -22.77
C ASP A 244 53.64 14.34 -21.45
N ALA A 245 53.07 13.90 -20.32
CA ALA A 245 53.76 13.91 -19.04
C ALA A 245 53.14 12.90 -18.05
N TRP A 246 53.77 11.74 -18.03
CA TRP A 246 53.77 10.71 -17.00
C TRP A 246 54.33 11.25 -15.67
N ALA A 247 53.64 11.05 -14.53
CA ALA A 247 54.27 10.73 -13.23
C ALA A 247 53.21 10.42 -12.13
N PRO A 248 53.55 9.59 -11.11
CA PRO A 248 52.62 8.69 -10.44
C PRO A 248 52.17 9.14 -9.03
N ALA A 249 51.13 8.46 -8.52
CA ALA A 249 50.65 8.54 -7.15
C ALA A 249 51.70 8.12 -6.11
N PRO A 250 51.74 8.73 -4.91
CA PRO A 250 52.50 8.18 -3.79
C PRO A 250 51.65 7.22 -2.96
N ALA A 251 52.31 6.12 -2.59
CA ALA A 251 51.84 5.01 -1.78
C ALA A 251 51.74 5.34 -0.28
N ASP A 252 50.93 4.54 0.42
CA ASP A 252 50.82 4.42 1.88
C ASP A 252 52.18 4.21 2.59
N PRO A 253 52.22 4.43 3.92
CA PRO A 253 52.27 3.25 4.78
C PRO A 253 51.38 3.30 6.04
N ALA A 254 50.82 2.12 6.35
CA ALA A 254 50.26 1.64 7.62
C ALA A 254 51.30 1.71 8.78
N PRO A 255 51.01 1.38 10.08
CA PRO A 255 49.97 0.45 10.55
C PRO A 255 49.22 0.79 11.87
N SER A 256 48.19 -0.02 12.11
CA SER A 256 47.35 -0.14 13.30
C SER A 256 48.11 -0.40 14.62
N PRO A 257 47.39 -0.32 15.75
CA PRO A 257 47.37 -1.50 16.63
C PRO A 257 45.98 -1.91 17.12
N GLU A 258 45.84 -3.23 17.10
CA GLU A 258 45.04 -4.16 17.90
C GLU A 258 44.30 -3.65 19.16
N ILE A 259 42.99 -3.91 19.20
CA ILE A 259 42.22 -4.26 20.40
C ILE A 259 41.17 -5.27 19.87
N GLY A 260 41.13 -6.56 20.20
CA GLY A 260 41.22 -7.17 21.53
C GLY A 260 39.84 -7.72 21.90
N TYR A 261 39.42 -8.83 21.28
CA TYR A 261 38.24 -9.61 21.70
C TYR A 261 38.62 -10.58 22.81
N PRO A 262 37.77 -10.78 23.83
CA PRO A 262 37.68 -12.06 24.52
C PRO A 262 36.34 -12.76 24.19
N GLY A 263 36.44 -14.02 23.72
CA GLY A 263 35.46 -15.07 24.07
C GLY A 263 35.70 -15.51 25.52
N ALA A 264 34.92 -16.38 26.16
CA ALA A 264 33.83 -17.25 25.76
C ALA A 264 33.13 -17.72 27.07
N GLU A 265 32.02 -18.46 26.91
CA GLU A 265 31.48 -19.48 27.85
C GLU A 265 30.75 -19.04 29.15
N SER A 266 29.42 -19.27 29.18
CA SER A 266 28.77 -20.07 30.23
C SER A 266 27.31 -20.41 29.87
N GLU A 267 27.00 -21.70 29.88
CA GLU A 267 25.68 -22.36 29.73
C GLU A 267 24.69 -22.08 30.89
N PRO A 268 23.43 -22.60 30.86
CA PRO A 268 22.26 -21.91 31.41
C PRO A 268 21.85 -22.36 32.83
N GLU A 269 21.16 -21.45 33.54
CA GLU A 269 20.45 -21.76 34.80
C GLU A 269 18.95 -21.45 34.66
N GLN A 270 18.12 -22.50 34.70
CA GLN A 270 16.70 -22.40 35.08
C GLN A 270 16.62 -22.23 36.61
N PRO A 271 15.56 -21.60 37.19
CA PRO A 271 14.40 -22.41 37.60
C PRO A 271 13.02 -21.68 37.72
N ARG A 272 11.96 -22.51 37.71
CA ARG A 272 10.61 -22.35 38.33
C ARG A 272 9.73 -21.21 37.77
N GLY A 273 8.55 -21.46 37.19
CA GLY A 273 7.48 -22.31 37.69
C GLY A 273 6.48 -21.46 38.47
N VAL A 274 5.48 -20.86 37.80
CA VAL A 274 4.29 -20.29 38.44
C VAL A 274 3.04 -20.69 37.64
N SER A 275 2.17 -21.34 38.39
CA SER A 275 0.89 -21.97 38.08
C SER A 275 -0.22 -20.99 37.73
N VAL A 276 -1.02 -21.39 36.73
CA VAL A 276 -2.35 -20.86 36.39
C VAL A 276 -3.39 -21.38 37.38
N PRO A 277 -4.37 -20.57 37.82
CA PRO A 277 -5.63 -21.08 38.36
C PRO A 277 -6.74 -21.04 37.31
N HIS A 278 -7.25 -22.23 36.98
CA HIS A 278 -8.58 -22.45 36.42
C HIS A 278 -9.67 -22.12 37.45
N ARG A 279 -10.79 -21.55 37.00
CA ARG A 279 -12.13 -21.69 37.60
C ARG A 279 -13.21 -20.96 36.78
N PRO A 280 -14.48 -21.34 36.95
CA PRO A 280 -15.09 -22.66 36.86
C PRO A 280 -15.84 -22.88 35.54
#